data_AF-A0A023GJ51-F1
#
_entry.id   AF-A0A023GJ51-F1
#
_cell.length_a   1.000
_cell.length_b   1.000
_cell.length_c   1.000
_cell.angle_alpha   90.00
_cell.angle_beta   90.00
_cell.angle_gamma   90.00
#
_symmetry.space_group_name_H-M   'P 1'
#
loop_
_entity.id
_entity.type
_entity.pdbx_description
1 polymer ?
#
loop_
_entity_poly.entity_id
_entity_poly.type
_entity_poly.pdbx_seq_one_letter_code
_entity_poly.pdbx_strand_id
1 'polypeptide(L)'
;VSDCLSSKTSGLCGLYDWDAKNEFRTPDDRLVSDARTFANSWAIPGTTSTNCDIPTCPKETRVKAERWCQRIASPPLLQCLEDKSLLETSIGSCADVVCDCLASDGGDDKKCLCSAIEGFVSKCRTSVRSQIASEWRLSLGCAPECPAGMEWRECGPSSECERTCDNVHRSKSSDDCPEECVPGCFCPLGLVRRGDACVPPRMCHDCVCRGHGDPNYISFDGRAFDFQGNCSYVLAQHISGEKTLDFQVVGVNVECPEEPRTTCTQGVIVSYGDSHVRVSRGQRIQFDGKELQDREFPWNRQGFNISWVPGRTTVVYVPAINLVVRFFELNYGFSIEVPSFTYSGKMTGLCGDCDLDESNDL
;
A
#
# COMPACT_ATOMS: atom_id res chain seq x y z
N VAL A 1 -10.16 16.64 -24.75
CA VAL A 1 -9.54 16.79 -26.09
C VAL A 1 -8.87 18.16 -26.10
N SER A 2 -7.65 18.29 -26.62
CA SER A 2 -6.97 19.59 -26.71
C SER A 2 -7.49 20.38 -27.90
N ASP A 3 -7.52 21.71 -27.82
CA ASP A 3 -7.97 22.61 -28.91
C ASP A 3 -7.21 22.39 -30.23
N CYS A 4 -6.00 21.83 -30.18
CA CYS A 4 -5.23 21.51 -31.38
C CYS A 4 -5.89 20.44 -32.29
N LEU A 5 -6.85 19.69 -31.76
CA LEU A 5 -7.65 18.67 -32.45
C LEU A 5 -9.01 19.20 -32.92
N SER A 6 -9.29 20.49 -32.76
CA SER A 6 -10.54 21.08 -33.25
C SER A 6 -10.70 20.89 -34.75
N SER A 7 -11.88 20.45 -35.18
CA SER A 7 -12.21 20.08 -36.57
C SER A 7 -11.31 18.98 -37.18
N LYS A 8 -10.54 18.25 -36.36
CA LYS A 8 -9.66 17.14 -36.80
C LYS A 8 -10.06 15.79 -36.23
N THR A 9 -11.13 15.75 -35.44
CA THR A 9 -11.70 14.50 -34.94
C THR A 9 -12.82 14.04 -35.87
N SER A 10 -13.08 12.73 -35.91
CA SER A 10 -14.24 12.15 -36.58
C SER A 10 -14.62 10.85 -35.88
N GLY A 11 -15.90 10.49 -35.93
CA GLY A 11 -16.46 9.33 -35.24
C GLY A 11 -17.73 9.67 -34.47
N LEU A 12 -18.12 8.80 -33.54
CA LEU A 12 -19.35 8.97 -32.73
C LEU A 12 -19.33 10.20 -31.81
N CYS A 13 -18.15 10.74 -31.53
CA CYS A 13 -17.98 11.95 -30.71
C CYS A 13 -17.85 13.24 -31.57
N GLY A 14 -18.14 13.16 -32.87
CA GLY A 14 -18.22 14.32 -33.74
C GLY A 14 -16.88 14.94 -34.17
N LEU A 15 -16.93 16.22 -34.57
CA LEU A 15 -15.80 16.95 -35.17
C LEU A 15 -14.99 17.79 -34.16
N TYR A 16 -15.53 18.04 -32.97
CA TYR A 16 -14.95 18.92 -31.95
C TYR A 16 -14.69 20.35 -32.49
N ASP A 17 -15.68 20.94 -33.16
CA ASP A 17 -15.63 22.28 -33.76
C ASP A 17 -16.59 23.29 -33.11
N TRP A 18 -17.20 22.90 -31.97
CA TRP A 18 -18.15 23.69 -31.19
C TRP A 18 -19.51 23.94 -31.89
N ASP A 19 -19.80 23.27 -33.00
CA ASP A 19 -21.10 23.36 -33.69
C ASP A 19 -21.96 22.12 -33.48
N ALA A 20 -22.83 22.19 -32.46
CA ALA A 20 -23.76 21.11 -32.11
C ALA A 20 -24.70 20.67 -33.27
N LYS A 21 -24.84 21.50 -34.33
CA LYS A 21 -25.73 21.18 -35.46
C LYS A 21 -25.13 20.17 -36.43
N ASN A 22 -23.81 19.97 -36.40
CA ASN A 22 -23.11 19.14 -37.37
C ASN A 22 -22.57 17.82 -36.78
N GLU A 23 -22.87 17.54 -35.50
CA GLU A 23 -22.29 16.41 -34.75
C GLU A 23 -22.66 15.04 -35.32
N PHE A 24 -23.80 14.92 -36.00
CA PHE A 24 -24.27 13.67 -36.60
C PHE A 24 -23.79 13.49 -38.06
N ARG A 25 -22.50 13.71 -38.28
CA ARG A 25 -21.84 13.59 -39.59
C ARG A 25 -21.23 12.19 -39.78
N THR A 26 -21.74 11.45 -40.77
CA THR A 26 -21.31 10.09 -41.11
C THR A 26 -19.89 10.05 -41.73
N PRO A 27 -19.24 8.87 -41.85
CA PRO A 27 -17.91 8.77 -42.48
C PRO A 27 -17.85 9.25 -43.93
N ASP A 28 -18.99 9.18 -44.65
CA ASP A 28 -19.16 9.69 -46.01
C ASP A 28 -19.64 11.15 -46.07
N ASP A 29 -19.44 11.89 -44.98
CA ASP A 29 -19.65 13.35 -44.87
C ASP A 29 -21.12 13.80 -44.93
N ARG A 30 -22.06 12.89 -44.65
CA ARG A 30 -23.50 13.19 -44.67
C ARG A 30 -23.99 13.54 -43.28
N LEU A 31 -24.73 14.63 -43.19
CA LEU A 31 -25.40 15.01 -41.95
C LEU A 31 -26.74 14.26 -41.86
N VAL A 32 -26.93 13.49 -40.80
CA VAL A 32 -28.19 12.80 -40.53
C VAL A 32 -28.83 13.37 -39.26
N SER A 33 -30.15 13.24 -39.12
CA SER A 33 -30.91 13.72 -37.96
C SER A 33 -31.21 12.64 -36.92
N ASP A 34 -30.97 11.38 -37.26
CA ASP A 34 -31.30 10.22 -36.44
C ASP A 34 -30.02 9.59 -35.86
N ALA A 35 -29.96 9.50 -34.52
CA ALA A 35 -28.79 9.02 -33.81
C ALA A 35 -28.45 7.55 -34.15
N ARG A 36 -29.47 6.72 -34.44
CA ARG A 36 -29.27 5.30 -34.80
C ARG A 36 -28.62 5.18 -36.17
N THR A 37 -29.12 5.94 -37.14
CA THR A 37 -28.56 6.01 -38.49
C THR A 37 -27.14 6.54 -38.48
N PHE A 38 -26.89 7.59 -37.69
CA PHE A 38 -25.55 8.14 -37.47
C PHE A 38 -24.61 7.08 -36.89
N ALA A 39 -24.97 6.46 -35.76
CA ALA A 39 -24.10 5.52 -35.08
C ALA A 39 -23.81 4.27 -35.92
N ASN A 40 -24.82 3.74 -36.62
CA ASN A 40 -24.65 2.58 -37.50
C ASN A 40 -23.77 2.88 -38.72
N SER A 41 -23.71 4.13 -39.19
CA SER A 41 -22.81 4.51 -40.30
C SER A 41 -21.33 4.37 -39.95
N TRP A 42 -20.99 4.43 -38.66
CA TRP A 42 -19.63 4.28 -38.13
C TRP A 42 -19.28 2.83 -37.75
N ALA A 43 -20.14 1.85 -38.04
CA ALA A 43 -19.89 0.45 -37.74
C ALA A 43 -18.72 -0.12 -38.57
N ILE A 44 -17.86 -0.94 -37.93
CA ILE A 44 -16.71 -1.55 -38.58
C ILE A 44 -17.13 -2.79 -39.40
N PRO A 45 -16.82 -2.85 -40.71
CA PRO A 45 -17.17 -4.01 -41.55
C PRO A 45 -16.63 -5.33 -40.98
N GLY A 46 -17.48 -6.35 -40.90
CA GLY A 46 -17.08 -7.70 -40.46
C GLY A 46 -17.20 -7.95 -38.96
N THR A 47 -17.59 -6.96 -38.15
CA THR A 47 -18.08 -7.20 -36.79
C THR A 47 -19.55 -7.64 -36.88
N THR A 48 -19.83 -8.84 -36.40
CA THR A 48 -21.08 -9.61 -36.52
C THR A 48 -22.37 -8.85 -36.15
N SER A 49 -23.03 -8.27 -37.15
CA SER A 49 -24.46 -8.43 -37.49
C SER A 49 -24.83 -7.34 -38.50
N THR A 50 -25.54 -7.69 -39.56
CA THR A 50 -26.02 -6.74 -40.59
C THR A 50 -27.04 -5.72 -40.05
N ASN A 51 -27.44 -5.86 -38.78
CA ASN A 51 -28.18 -4.91 -37.97
C ASN A 51 -27.61 -4.97 -36.55
N CYS A 52 -26.85 -3.96 -36.12
CA CYS A 52 -26.55 -3.75 -34.71
C CYS A 52 -27.87 -3.46 -33.98
N ASP A 53 -28.57 -4.50 -33.56
CA ASP A 53 -29.79 -4.37 -32.79
C ASP A 53 -29.42 -3.89 -31.39
N ILE A 54 -29.93 -2.72 -31.03
CA ILE A 54 -29.79 -2.15 -29.70
C ILE A 54 -30.34 -3.19 -28.71
N PRO A 55 -29.54 -3.66 -27.74
CA PRO A 55 -30.04 -4.53 -26.69
C PRO A 55 -31.27 -3.88 -26.07
N THR A 56 -32.44 -4.51 -26.22
CA THR A 56 -33.66 -3.97 -25.64
C THR A 56 -33.72 -4.45 -24.20
N CYS A 57 -33.59 -3.50 -23.27
CA CYS A 57 -33.79 -3.74 -21.86
C CYS A 57 -35.15 -4.42 -21.61
N PRO A 58 -35.20 -5.66 -21.09
CA PRO A 58 -36.46 -6.30 -20.77
C PRO A 58 -37.27 -5.44 -19.80
N LYS A 59 -38.59 -5.34 -20.00
CA LYS A 59 -39.45 -4.45 -19.19
C LYS A 59 -39.32 -4.70 -17.68
N GLU A 60 -39.20 -5.95 -17.26
CA GLU A 60 -39.03 -6.30 -15.85
C GLU A 60 -37.69 -5.82 -15.29
N THR A 61 -36.60 -6.00 -16.05
CA THR A 61 -35.26 -5.49 -15.73
C THR A 61 -35.25 -3.97 -15.68
N ARG A 62 -35.96 -3.30 -16.60
CA ARG A 62 -36.11 -1.85 -16.63
C ARG A 62 -36.76 -1.32 -15.35
N VAL A 63 -37.90 -1.89 -14.96
CA VAL A 63 -38.62 -1.49 -13.75
C VAL A 63 -37.75 -1.70 -12.49
N LYS A 64 -36.99 -2.80 -12.46
CA LYS A 64 -36.04 -3.06 -11.38
C LYS A 64 -34.93 -2.01 -11.34
N ALA A 65 -34.34 -1.69 -12.49
CA ALA A 65 -33.29 -0.68 -12.63
C ALA A 65 -33.78 0.71 -12.20
N GLU A 66 -34.96 1.13 -12.65
CA GLU A 66 -35.59 2.40 -12.25
C GLU A 66 -35.76 2.47 -10.73
N ARG A 67 -36.26 1.39 -10.11
CA ARG A 67 -36.43 1.34 -8.64
C ARG A 67 -35.13 1.54 -7.89
N TRP A 68 -34.02 1.00 -8.39
CA TRP A 68 -32.70 1.24 -7.79
C TRP A 68 -32.22 2.67 -8.03
N CYS A 69 -32.44 3.23 -9.22
CA CYS A 69 -32.01 4.58 -9.60
C CYS A 69 -32.83 5.70 -8.95
N GLN A 70 -34.02 5.40 -8.41
CA GLN A 70 -34.79 6.33 -7.56
C GLN A 70 -34.00 6.86 -6.35
N ARG A 71 -32.89 6.21 -5.97
CA ARG A 71 -31.96 6.72 -4.95
C ARG A 71 -31.40 8.10 -5.26
N ILE A 72 -31.31 8.48 -6.55
CA ILE A 72 -30.87 9.82 -6.99
C ILE A 72 -31.80 10.91 -6.43
N ALA A 73 -33.08 10.62 -6.22
CA ALA A 73 -34.05 11.58 -5.69
C ALA A 73 -33.87 11.89 -4.20
N SER A 74 -32.93 11.23 -3.51
CA SER A 74 -32.68 11.40 -2.08
C SER A 74 -31.29 12.00 -1.80
N PRO A 75 -31.10 12.74 -0.69
CA PRO A 75 -29.77 13.11 -0.24
C PRO A 75 -28.89 11.87 0.04
N PRO A 76 -27.57 11.95 -0.17
CA PRO A 76 -26.86 13.15 -0.62
C PRO A 76 -26.83 13.30 -2.17
N LEU A 77 -27.26 12.30 -2.94
CA LEU A 77 -27.21 12.30 -4.41
C LEU A 77 -28.01 13.44 -5.06
N LEU A 78 -29.15 13.82 -4.46
CA LEU A 78 -29.98 14.92 -4.96
C LEU A 78 -29.22 16.26 -5.03
N GLN A 79 -28.19 16.45 -4.19
CA GLN A 79 -27.37 17.67 -4.19
C GLN A 79 -26.58 17.85 -5.49
N CYS A 80 -26.43 16.78 -6.27
CA CYS A 80 -25.72 16.81 -7.53
C CYS A 80 -26.51 17.43 -8.68
N LEU A 81 -27.82 17.58 -8.52
CA LEU A 81 -28.70 18.20 -9.52
C LEU A 81 -28.82 19.69 -9.25
N GLU A 82 -28.17 20.51 -10.08
CA GLU A 82 -28.34 21.97 -10.04
C GLU A 82 -29.76 22.39 -10.47
N ASP A 83 -30.34 21.66 -11.43
CA ASP A 83 -31.73 21.81 -11.86
C ASP A 83 -32.53 20.53 -11.58
N LYS A 84 -33.60 20.67 -10.77
CA LYS A 84 -34.51 19.57 -10.43
C LYS A 84 -35.26 19.02 -11.64
N SER A 85 -35.38 19.78 -12.72
CA SER A 85 -35.98 19.30 -13.98
C SER A 85 -35.23 18.11 -14.58
N LEU A 86 -33.93 17.96 -14.26
CA LEU A 86 -33.08 16.88 -14.74
C LEU A 86 -33.22 15.57 -13.94
N LEU A 87 -34.03 15.56 -12.87
CA LEU A 87 -34.15 14.40 -11.97
C LEU A 87 -34.64 13.15 -12.73
N GLU A 88 -35.77 13.27 -13.45
CA GLU A 88 -36.34 12.13 -14.19
C GLU A 88 -35.39 11.64 -15.29
N THR A 89 -34.73 12.56 -16.01
CA THR A 89 -33.73 12.22 -17.03
C THR A 89 -32.52 11.49 -16.43
N SER A 90 -32.08 11.90 -15.23
CA SER A 90 -30.95 11.29 -14.52
C SER A 90 -31.29 9.89 -14.00
N ILE A 91 -32.51 9.72 -13.46
CA ILE A 91 -33.04 8.40 -13.08
C ILE A 91 -33.14 7.50 -14.32
N GLY A 92 -33.65 8.03 -15.44
CA GLY A 92 -33.75 7.31 -16.70
C GLY A 92 -32.40 6.82 -17.21
N SER A 93 -31.41 7.73 -17.25
CA SER A 93 -30.04 7.43 -17.70
C SER A 93 -29.36 6.41 -16.79
N CYS A 94 -29.53 6.52 -15.47
CA CYS A 94 -29.03 5.54 -14.51
C CYS A 94 -29.65 4.16 -14.79
N ALA A 95 -30.97 4.12 -15.01
CA ALA A 95 -31.66 2.85 -15.22
C ALA A 95 -31.31 2.20 -16.56
N ASP A 96 -30.92 2.98 -17.58
CA ASP A 96 -30.39 2.45 -18.84
C ASP A 96 -29.06 1.74 -18.59
N VAL A 97 -28.12 2.40 -17.90
CA VAL A 97 -26.81 1.82 -17.54
C VAL A 97 -26.94 0.56 -16.68
N VAL A 98 -27.81 0.59 -15.67
CA VAL A 98 -28.07 -0.60 -14.84
C VAL A 98 -28.65 -1.72 -15.69
N CYS A 99 -29.58 -1.42 -16.59
CA CYS A 99 -30.19 -2.45 -17.41
C CYS A 99 -29.21 -3.10 -18.40
N ASP A 100 -28.38 -2.29 -19.06
CA ASP A 100 -27.36 -2.80 -19.98
C ASP A 100 -26.36 -3.70 -19.25
N CYS A 101 -25.95 -3.31 -18.03
CA CYS A 101 -25.08 -4.11 -17.18
C CYS A 101 -25.73 -5.45 -16.76
N LEU A 102 -27.01 -5.44 -16.38
CA LEU A 102 -27.75 -6.66 -16.03
C LEU A 102 -27.96 -7.59 -17.24
N ALA A 103 -28.21 -7.01 -18.41
CA ALA A 103 -28.47 -7.76 -19.65
C ALA A 103 -27.21 -8.45 -20.20
N SER A 104 -26.03 -7.91 -19.90
CA SER A 104 -24.77 -8.37 -20.53
C SER A 104 -24.20 -9.66 -19.93
N ASP A 105 -24.54 -10.07 -18.71
CA ASP A 105 -24.06 -11.36 -18.15
C ASP A 105 -24.77 -11.84 -16.86
N GLY A 106 -26.03 -11.45 -16.62
CA GLY A 106 -26.69 -11.74 -15.33
C GLY A 106 -26.00 -11.06 -14.15
N GLY A 107 -25.41 -9.87 -14.41
CA GLY A 107 -24.56 -9.14 -13.49
C GLY A 107 -25.18 -8.90 -12.12
N ASP A 108 -24.33 -8.75 -11.10
CA ASP A 108 -24.77 -8.45 -9.74
C ASP A 108 -25.52 -7.11 -9.69
N ASP A 109 -26.77 -7.14 -9.23
CA ASP A 109 -27.67 -5.98 -9.14
C ASP A 109 -26.99 -4.76 -8.49
N LYS A 110 -26.26 -5.01 -7.41
CA LYS A 110 -25.63 -3.98 -6.61
C LYS A 110 -24.41 -3.41 -7.34
N LYS A 111 -23.59 -4.26 -7.95
CA LYS A 111 -22.45 -3.81 -8.78
C LYS A 111 -22.90 -2.93 -9.94
N CYS A 112 -23.95 -3.33 -10.65
CA CYS A 112 -24.51 -2.54 -11.76
C CYS A 112 -25.06 -1.19 -11.28
N LEU A 113 -25.78 -1.16 -10.16
CA LEU A 113 -26.24 0.09 -9.55
C LEU A 113 -25.08 0.99 -9.16
N CYS A 114 -24.08 0.46 -8.44
CA CYS A 114 -22.96 1.26 -7.96
C CYS A 114 -22.19 1.88 -9.13
N SER A 115 -21.99 1.15 -10.22
CA SER A 115 -21.39 1.68 -11.45
C SER A 115 -22.23 2.80 -12.09
N ALA A 116 -23.55 2.67 -12.10
CA ALA A 116 -24.44 3.69 -12.66
C ALA A 116 -24.46 4.97 -11.81
N ILE A 117 -24.52 4.84 -10.48
CA ILE A 117 -24.48 5.98 -9.55
C ILE A 117 -23.10 6.65 -9.57
N GLU A 118 -22.01 5.89 -9.66
CA GLU A 118 -20.65 6.42 -9.86
C GLU A 118 -20.59 7.30 -11.12
N GLY A 119 -21.14 6.79 -12.24
CA GLY A 119 -21.26 7.55 -13.48
C GLY A 119 -22.08 8.84 -13.34
N PHE A 120 -23.16 8.81 -12.56
CA PHE A 120 -23.94 10.01 -12.22
C PHE A 120 -23.13 11.01 -11.37
N VAL A 121 -22.51 10.56 -10.28
CA VAL A 121 -21.71 11.39 -9.37
C VAL A 121 -20.45 11.94 -10.05
N SER A 122 -19.90 11.26 -11.06
CA SER A 122 -18.75 11.76 -11.82
C SER A 122 -19.03 13.06 -12.59
N LYS A 123 -20.30 13.29 -12.99
CA LYS A 123 -20.76 14.49 -13.69
C LYS A 123 -21.07 15.65 -12.73
N CYS A 124 -21.00 15.41 -11.43
CA CYS A 124 -21.24 16.41 -10.41
C CYS A 124 -20.19 17.51 -10.43
N ARG A 125 -20.57 18.72 -9.99
CA ARG A 125 -19.60 19.77 -9.67
C ARG A 125 -18.60 19.24 -8.64
N THR A 126 -17.31 19.47 -8.88
CA THR A 126 -16.21 18.93 -8.06
C THR A 126 -16.38 19.21 -6.56
N SER A 127 -16.84 20.41 -6.18
CA SER A 127 -17.08 20.77 -4.78
C SER A 127 -18.16 19.93 -4.10
N VAL A 128 -19.25 19.63 -4.82
CA VAL A 128 -20.35 18.79 -4.32
C VAL A 128 -19.89 17.34 -4.29
N ARG A 129 -19.21 16.88 -5.35
CA ARG A 129 -18.63 15.53 -5.41
C ARG A 129 -17.81 15.24 -4.15
N SER A 130 -16.87 16.11 -3.79
CA SER A 130 -16.04 15.94 -2.60
C SER A 130 -16.84 15.90 -1.30
N GLN A 131 -17.95 16.65 -1.19
CA GLN A 131 -18.81 16.67 0.00
C GLN A 131 -19.62 15.37 0.16
N ILE A 132 -20.16 14.84 -0.94
CA ILE A 132 -21.10 13.71 -0.89
C ILE A 132 -20.41 12.35 -1.02
N ALA A 133 -19.17 12.30 -1.51
CA ALA A 133 -18.57 11.09 -2.07
C ALA A 133 -18.44 9.91 -1.09
N SER A 134 -18.24 10.16 0.21
CA SER A 134 -18.22 9.10 1.23
C SER A 134 -19.64 8.67 1.65
N GLU A 135 -20.57 9.61 1.76
CA GLU A 135 -21.92 9.37 2.29
C GLU A 135 -22.78 8.52 1.34
N TRP A 136 -22.75 8.81 0.03
CA TRP A 136 -23.55 8.04 -0.93
C TRP A 136 -23.04 6.60 -1.07
N ARG A 137 -21.72 6.39 -1.01
CA ARG A 137 -21.12 5.05 -1.08
C ARG A 137 -21.43 4.22 0.14
N LEU A 138 -21.35 4.81 1.33
CA LEU A 138 -21.72 4.11 2.57
C LEU A 138 -23.22 3.79 2.61
N SER A 139 -24.09 4.75 2.27
CA SER A 139 -25.55 4.55 2.32
C SER A 139 -26.06 3.52 1.30
N LEU A 140 -25.44 3.41 0.13
CA LEU A 140 -25.78 2.40 -0.88
C LEU A 140 -24.94 1.11 -0.77
N GLY A 141 -23.95 1.09 0.12
CA GLY A 141 -22.98 0.00 0.21
C GLY A 141 -22.13 -0.16 -1.06
N CYS A 142 -21.88 0.93 -1.77
CA CYS A 142 -21.10 1.01 -3.02
C CYS A 142 -19.63 1.36 -2.79
N ALA A 143 -19.14 1.33 -1.55
CA ALA A 143 -17.72 1.47 -1.29
C ALA A 143 -16.95 0.33 -1.97
N PRO A 144 -15.88 0.63 -2.73
CA PRO A 144 -15.00 -0.39 -3.27
C PRO A 144 -14.44 -1.30 -2.17
N GLU A 145 -14.23 -2.56 -2.51
CA GLU A 145 -13.59 -3.50 -1.60
C GLU A 145 -12.11 -3.17 -1.46
N CYS A 146 -11.66 -3.01 -0.22
CA CYS A 146 -10.26 -2.79 0.10
C CYS A 146 -9.62 -4.05 0.71
N PRO A 147 -8.29 -4.22 0.57
CA PRO A 147 -7.55 -5.23 1.32
C PRO A 147 -7.83 -5.15 2.82
N ALA A 148 -7.69 -6.28 3.50
CA ALA A 148 -7.99 -6.37 4.93
C ALA A 148 -7.19 -5.34 5.75
N GLY A 149 -7.90 -4.52 6.53
CA GLY A 149 -7.30 -3.48 7.37
C GLY A 149 -7.09 -2.12 6.68
N MET A 150 -7.43 -2.00 5.40
CA MET A 150 -7.47 -0.72 4.67
C MET A 150 -8.90 -0.17 4.58
N GLU A 151 -9.00 1.15 4.44
CA GLU A 151 -10.26 1.86 4.24
C GLU A 151 -10.25 2.59 2.89
N TRP A 152 -11.38 2.54 2.20
CA TRP A 152 -11.57 3.32 0.98
C TRP A 152 -11.71 4.80 1.35
N ARG A 153 -10.96 5.66 0.68
CA ARG A 153 -11.09 7.11 0.76
C ARG A 153 -11.20 7.69 -0.63
N GLU A 154 -12.10 8.64 -0.78
CA GLU A 154 -12.26 9.47 -1.98
C GLU A 154 -11.10 10.43 -2.19
N CYS A 155 -10.49 10.80 -1.06
CA CYS A 155 -9.45 11.79 -0.96
C CYS A 155 -8.39 11.27 -0.01
N GLY A 156 -7.46 10.48 -0.56
CA GLY A 156 -6.23 10.09 0.10
C GLY A 156 -5.02 10.82 -0.47
N PRO A 157 -3.86 10.67 0.17
CA PRO A 157 -2.60 11.19 -0.35
C PRO A 157 -2.25 10.49 -1.66
N SER A 158 -1.56 11.21 -2.56
CA SER A 158 -0.91 10.61 -3.72
C SER A 158 0.08 9.52 -3.30
N SER A 159 0.43 8.61 -4.21
CA SER A 159 1.39 7.53 -3.94
C SER A 159 2.74 8.03 -3.46
N GLU A 160 3.15 9.23 -3.88
CA GLU A 160 4.39 9.87 -3.44
C GLU A 160 4.29 10.35 -1.99
N CYS A 161 3.09 10.64 -1.51
CA CYS A 161 2.82 11.25 -0.21
C CYS A 161 2.24 10.27 0.82
N GLU A 162 1.85 9.07 0.39
CA GLU A 162 1.39 8.04 1.30
C GLU A 162 2.51 7.65 2.28
N ARG A 163 2.16 7.60 3.57
CA ARG A 163 3.09 7.16 4.60
C ARG A 163 3.21 5.63 4.58
N THR A 164 4.41 5.16 4.31
CA THR A 164 4.81 3.76 4.34
C THR A 164 5.87 3.52 5.39
N CYS A 165 6.23 2.27 5.65
CA CYS A 165 7.39 1.97 6.50
C CYS A 165 8.69 2.56 5.95
N ASP A 166 8.86 2.66 4.63
CA ASP A 166 10.11 3.12 4.02
C ASP A 166 10.32 4.64 4.13
N ASN A 167 9.25 5.40 4.42
CA ASN A 167 9.30 6.86 4.49
C ASN A 167 8.77 7.41 5.83
N VAL A 168 8.58 6.57 6.84
CA VAL A 168 7.98 6.93 8.13
C VAL A 168 8.78 7.96 8.91
N HIS A 169 10.08 8.02 8.67
CA HIS A 169 11.01 8.99 9.27
C HIS A 169 10.98 10.37 8.65
N ARG A 170 10.56 10.46 7.38
CA ARG A 170 10.64 11.72 6.64
C ARG A 170 9.59 12.66 7.20
N SER A 171 10.04 13.70 7.89
CA SER A 171 9.26 14.90 8.16
C SER A 171 8.97 15.58 6.82
N LYS A 172 7.94 15.12 6.10
CA LYS A 172 7.51 15.81 4.89
C LYS A 172 6.84 17.12 5.28
N SER A 173 7.41 18.21 4.80
CA SER A 173 6.74 19.51 4.84
C SER A 173 5.49 19.48 3.95
N SER A 174 4.54 20.37 4.18
CA SER A 174 3.38 20.51 3.28
C SER A 174 3.77 20.85 1.84
N ASP A 175 4.97 21.41 1.64
CA ASP A 175 5.47 21.84 0.34
C ASP A 175 6.00 20.66 -0.50
N ASP A 176 6.48 19.59 0.14
CA ASP A 176 6.96 18.36 -0.55
C ASP A 176 5.81 17.44 -0.99
N CYS A 177 4.61 17.71 -0.50
CA CYS A 177 3.44 16.88 -0.71
C CYS A 177 2.21 17.74 -0.99
N PRO A 178 2.07 18.26 -2.23
CA PRO A 178 0.85 18.94 -2.62
C PRO A 178 -0.35 18.02 -2.38
N GLU A 179 -1.45 18.58 -1.87
CA GLU A 179 -2.69 17.85 -1.62
C GLU A 179 -3.35 17.41 -2.95
N GLU A 180 -2.77 16.42 -3.60
CA GLU A 180 -3.40 15.72 -4.71
C GLU A 180 -4.35 14.67 -4.14
N CYS A 181 -5.62 15.03 -4.15
CA CYS A 181 -6.73 14.22 -3.68
C CYS A 181 -6.97 13.05 -4.64
N VAL A 182 -6.48 11.86 -4.29
CA VAL A 182 -6.67 10.64 -5.10
C VAL A 182 -7.60 9.63 -4.40
N PRO A 183 -8.59 9.07 -5.10
CA PRO A 183 -9.43 8.01 -4.56
C PRO A 183 -8.66 6.68 -4.52
N GLY A 184 -8.83 5.91 -3.45
CA GLY A 184 -8.11 4.65 -3.26
C GLY A 184 -8.33 4.00 -1.90
N CYS A 185 -7.71 2.84 -1.71
CA CYS A 185 -7.62 2.17 -0.41
C CYS A 185 -6.37 2.65 0.33
N PHE A 186 -6.53 3.09 1.57
CA PHE A 186 -5.44 3.63 2.39
C PHE A 186 -5.47 3.03 3.79
N CYS A 187 -4.37 3.19 4.51
CA CYS A 187 -4.34 2.83 5.91
C CYS A 187 -5.15 3.82 6.77
N PRO A 188 -5.87 3.30 7.79
CA PRO A 188 -6.50 4.14 8.80
C PRO A 188 -5.52 5.09 9.46
N LEU A 189 -6.03 6.21 9.97
CA LEU A 189 -5.22 7.21 10.68
C LEU A 189 -4.40 6.57 11.81
N GLY A 190 -3.11 6.92 11.87
CA GLY A 190 -2.16 6.39 12.86
C GLY A 190 -1.44 5.10 12.42
N LEU A 191 -1.82 4.50 11.29
CA LEU A 191 -1.12 3.37 10.68
C LEU A 191 -0.38 3.81 9.41
N VAL A 192 0.60 3.00 9.00
CA VAL A 192 1.36 3.18 7.76
C VAL A 192 1.33 1.92 6.92
N ARG A 193 1.49 2.08 5.61
CA ARG A 193 1.45 0.97 4.65
C ARG A 193 2.76 0.18 4.67
N ARG A 194 2.65 -1.15 4.70
CA ARG A 194 3.75 -2.11 4.53
C ARG A 194 3.28 -3.23 3.61
N GLY A 195 3.58 -3.11 2.32
CA GLY A 195 2.96 -3.94 1.28
C GLY A 195 1.44 -3.77 1.29
N ASP A 196 0.71 -4.87 1.32
CA ASP A 196 -0.77 -4.87 1.34
C ASP A 196 -1.38 -4.77 2.76
N ALA A 197 -0.56 -4.50 3.78
CA ALA A 197 -0.99 -4.42 5.16
C ALA A 197 -0.77 -3.02 5.76
N CYS A 198 -1.60 -2.70 6.77
CA CYS A 198 -1.44 -1.51 7.59
C CYS A 198 -0.87 -1.89 8.95
N VAL A 199 0.22 -1.23 9.33
CA VAL A 199 0.92 -1.50 10.59
C VAL A 199 1.16 -0.22 11.37
N PRO A 200 1.25 -0.30 12.71
CA PRO A 200 1.72 0.83 13.50
C PRO A 200 3.15 1.21 13.08
N PRO A 201 3.50 2.51 13.01
CA PRO A 201 4.86 2.98 12.71
C PRO A 201 5.97 2.27 13.49
N ARG A 202 5.75 2.02 14.78
CA ARG A 202 6.68 1.28 15.67
C ARG A 202 6.93 -0.19 15.29
N MET A 203 6.23 -0.71 14.28
CA MET A 203 6.39 -2.08 13.76
C MET A 203 7.03 -2.10 12.36
N CYS A 204 7.43 -0.94 11.83
CA CYS A 204 8.28 -0.85 10.66
C CYS A 204 9.68 -1.22 11.07
N HIS A 205 10.14 -2.45 10.81
CA HIS A 205 11.52 -2.86 11.09
C HIS A 205 12.43 -2.49 9.91
N ASP A 206 12.46 -1.20 9.58
CA ASP A 206 13.06 -0.62 8.38
C ASP A 206 14.52 -0.20 8.56
N CYS A 207 14.99 -0.01 9.80
CA CYS A 207 16.44 0.06 10.06
C CYS A 207 16.99 -1.35 10.23
N VAL A 208 17.75 -1.81 9.23
CA VAL A 208 18.27 -3.18 9.17
C VAL A 208 19.78 -3.19 8.99
N CYS A 209 20.50 -3.50 10.07
CA CYS A 209 21.94 -3.76 10.04
C CYS A 209 22.20 -5.24 9.78
N ARG A 210 23.21 -5.55 8.98
CA ARG A 210 23.57 -6.94 8.63
C ARG A 210 25.07 -7.13 8.69
N GLY A 211 25.49 -8.36 9.00
CA GLY A 211 26.86 -8.79 8.79
C GLY A 211 26.91 -10.24 8.32
N HIS A 212 27.95 -10.61 7.57
CA HIS A 212 28.19 -11.99 7.14
C HIS A 212 29.65 -12.27 6.78
N GLY A 213 30.02 -13.55 6.72
CA GLY A 213 31.30 -14.00 6.19
C GLY A 213 32.51 -13.48 6.98
N ASP A 214 33.50 -12.98 6.23
CA ASP A 214 34.78 -12.44 6.69
C ASP A 214 34.70 -10.95 7.01
N PRO A 215 34.31 -10.61 8.23
CA PRO A 215 33.03 -9.95 8.45
C PRO A 215 32.87 -8.70 7.57
N ASN A 216 31.93 -8.80 6.64
CA ASN A 216 31.40 -7.66 5.88
C ASN A 216 30.18 -7.16 6.63
N TYR A 217 30.09 -5.84 6.85
CA TYR A 217 28.98 -5.20 7.54
C TYR A 217 28.24 -4.26 6.59
N ILE A 218 26.93 -4.13 6.82
CA ILE A 218 26.07 -3.09 6.26
C ILE A 218 25.37 -2.44 7.45
N SER A 219 25.60 -1.14 7.65
CA SER A 219 24.97 -0.35 8.71
C SER A 219 23.44 -0.28 8.54
N PHE A 220 22.75 0.35 9.49
CA PHE A 220 21.31 0.60 9.38
C PHE A 220 20.94 1.46 8.16
N ASP A 221 21.81 2.40 7.78
CA ASP A 221 21.56 3.37 6.70
C ASP A 221 22.13 2.92 5.35
N GLY A 222 22.76 1.73 5.31
CA GLY A 222 23.20 1.06 4.08
C GLY A 222 24.70 1.14 3.81
N ARG A 223 25.48 1.77 4.70
CA ARG A 223 26.93 1.89 4.58
C ARG A 223 27.60 0.52 4.68
N ALA A 224 28.21 0.07 3.58
CA ALA A 224 29.01 -1.16 3.56
C ALA A 224 30.45 -0.90 4.03
N PHE A 225 30.99 -1.78 4.88
CA PHE A 225 32.38 -1.73 5.33
C PHE A 225 32.88 -3.09 5.82
N ASP A 226 34.21 -3.26 5.79
CA ASP A 226 34.89 -4.48 6.24
C ASP A 226 35.68 -4.20 7.51
N PHE A 227 35.66 -5.16 8.44
CA PHE A 227 36.38 -5.01 9.70
C PHE A 227 36.89 -6.35 10.24
N GLN A 228 38.22 -6.51 10.26
CA GLN A 228 38.90 -7.76 10.66
C GLN A 228 39.37 -7.73 12.12
N GLY A 229 38.41 -7.75 13.05
CA GLY A 229 38.67 -7.74 14.49
C GLY A 229 38.31 -9.07 15.16
N ASN A 230 39.17 -9.60 16.04
CA ASN A 230 38.96 -10.88 16.73
C ASN A 230 38.50 -10.72 18.20
N CYS A 231 37.77 -9.64 18.47
CA CYS A 231 37.20 -9.35 19.79
C CYS A 231 35.66 -9.40 19.76
N SER A 232 35.04 -9.05 20.89
CA SER A 232 33.62 -8.75 20.96
C SER A 232 33.39 -7.25 20.73
N TYR A 233 32.41 -6.91 19.90
CA TYR A 233 32.11 -5.54 19.50
C TYR A 233 30.63 -5.23 19.72
N VAL A 234 30.33 -4.01 20.18
CA VAL A 234 28.96 -3.52 20.20
C VAL A 234 28.52 -3.28 18.76
N LEU A 235 27.61 -4.12 18.27
CA LEU A 235 27.02 -3.97 16.94
C LEU A 235 25.99 -2.84 16.97
N ALA A 236 25.07 -2.87 17.93
CA ALA A 236 24.05 -1.85 18.09
C ALA A 236 23.70 -1.68 19.57
N GLN A 237 23.55 -0.44 20.02
CA GLN A 237 23.01 -0.10 21.34
C GLN A 237 22.20 1.19 21.29
N HIS A 238 21.20 1.29 22.15
CA HIS A 238 20.42 2.51 22.32
C HIS A 238 21.12 3.52 23.24
N ILE A 239 21.03 4.82 22.94
CA ILE A 239 21.72 5.88 23.68
C ILE A 239 20.83 7.03 24.17
N SER A 240 19.50 6.92 24.09
CA SER A 240 18.62 8.05 24.48
C SER A 240 18.53 8.29 26.00
N GLY A 241 19.01 7.33 26.82
CA GLY A 241 18.84 7.35 28.27
C GLY A 241 17.44 6.90 28.73
N GLU A 242 16.54 6.53 27.81
CA GLU A 242 15.27 5.91 28.12
C GLU A 242 15.46 4.43 28.48
N LYS A 243 15.57 4.15 29.79
CA LYS A 243 15.82 2.80 30.32
C LYS A 243 14.88 1.71 29.81
N THR A 244 13.65 2.04 29.45
CA THR A 244 12.66 1.08 28.92
C THR A 244 12.97 0.61 27.50
N LEU A 245 13.77 1.38 26.77
CA LEU A 245 14.22 1.09 25.41
C LEU A 245 15.68 0.62 25.36
N ASP A 246 16.40 0.64 26.48
CA ASP A 246 17.82 0.28 26.55
C ASP A 246 18.03 -1.18 26.18
N PHE A 247 18.80 -1.39 25.11
CA PHE A 247 19.28 -2.70 24.68
C PHE A 247 20.70 -2.61 24.16
N GLN A 248 21.39 -3.74 24.12
CA GLN A 248 22.69 -3.87 23.50
C GLN A 248 22.80 -5.21 22.76
N VAL A 249 23.30 -5.16 21.53
CA VAL A 249 23.66 -6.33 20.72
C VAL A 249 25.16 -6.34 20.52
N VAL A 250 25.81 -7.41 20.96
CA VAL A 250 27.25 -7.62 20.83
C VAL A 250 27.53 -8.75 19.85
N GLY A 251 28.40 -8.51 18.87
CA GLY A 251 28.94 -9.52 17.97
C GLY A 251 30.23 -10.08 18.54
N VAL A 252 30.38 -11.41 18.54
CA VAL A 252 31.58 -12.10 19.01
C VAL A 252 32.34 -12.59 17.80
N ASN A 253 33.40 -11.87 17.44
CA ASN A 253 34.25 -12.24 16.32
C ASN A 253 35.44 -13.08 16.80
N VAL A 254 35.75 -14.12 16.03
CA VAL A 254 36.90 -15.00 16.26
C VAL A 254 37.63 -15.22 14.95
N GLU A 255 38.84 -15.77 14.97
CA GLU A 255 39.50 -16.21 13.74
C GLU A 255 38.68 -17.31 13.06
N CYS A 256 38.43 -17.16 11.76
CA CYS A 256 37.62 -18.12 11.02
C CYS A 256 38.31 -19.50 11.01
N PRO A 257 37.62 -20.59 11.41
CA PRO A 257 38.21 -21.92 11.39
C PRO A 257 38.65 -22.38 10.00
N GLU A 258 37.92 -21.97 8.97
CA GLU A 258 38.14 -22.39 7.58
C GLU A 258 39.19 -21.53 6.85
N GLU A 259 39.46 -20.30 7.33
CA GLU A 259 40.34 -19.32 6.68
C GLU A 259 41.24 -18.60 7.69
N PRO A 260 42.54 -18.98 7.78
CA PRO A 260 43.47 -18.32 8.69
C PRO A 260 43.66 -16.84 8.36
N ARG A 261 43.77 -15.99 9.40
CA ARG A 261 43.91 -14.51 9.34
C ARG A 261 42.67 -13.71 8.95
N THR A 262 41.52 -14.34 8.73
CA THR A 262 40.22 -13.64 8.64
C THR A 262 39.44 -13.85 9.93
N THR A 263 38.44 -12.99 10.17
CA THR A 263 37.58 -13.09 11.34
C THR A 263 36.14 -13.34 10.94
N CYS A 264 35.42 -14.09 11.77
CA CYS A 264 34.04 -14.50 11.52
C CYS A 264 33.21 -14.20 12.76
N THR A 265 31.96 -13.76 12.56
CA THR A 265 31.02 -13.57 13.69
C THR A 265 30.54 -14.94 14.18
N GLN A 266 31.17 -15.46 15.24
CA GLN A 266 30.87 -16.78 15.81
C GLN A 266 29.57 -16.80 16.60
N GLY A 267 29.10 -15.64 17.06
CA GLY A 267 27.88 -15.54 17.83
C GLY A 267 27.47 -14.10 18.10
N VAL A 268 26.26 -13.96 18.65
CA VAL A 268 25.69 -12.68 19.08
C VAL A 268 25.17 -12.80 20.51
N ILE A 269 25.28 -11.70 21.26
CA ILE A 269 24.73 -11.56 22.61
C ILE A 269 23.71 -10.43 22.57
N VAL A 270 22.47 -10.72 22.92
CA VAL A 270 21.37 -9.75 22.95
C VAL A 270 21.02 -9.47 24.41
N SER A 271 21.09 -8.21 24.82
CA SER A 271 20.82 -7.77 26.19
C SER A 271 19.64 -6.81 26.21
N TYR A 272 18.68 -7.04 27.11
CA TYR A 272 17.54 -6.16 27.37
C TYR A 272 17.15 -6.25 28.85
N GLY A 273 17.07 -5.09 29.52
CA GLY A 273 16.99 -5.06 30.98
C GLY A 273 18.19 -5.74 31.64
N ASP A 274 17.95 -6.60 32.62
CA ASP A 274 18.98 -7.37 33.33
C ASP A 274 19.24 -8.76 32.73
N SER A 275 18.63 -9.07 31.57
CA SER A 275 18.68 -10.40 30.96
C SER A 275 19.45 -10.41 29.63
N HIS A 276 20.10 -11.54 29.36
CA HIS A 276 21.02 -11.73 28.25
C HIS A 276 20.77 -13.06 27.54
N VAL A 277 20.64 -13.00 26.21
CA VAL A 277 20.56 -14.16 25.33
C VAL A 277 21.88 -14.30 24.57
N ARG A 278 22.55 -15.44 24.73
CA ARG A 278 23.76 -15.76 23.96
C ARG A 278 23.43 -16.81 22.90
N VAL A 279 23.70 -16.45 21.65
CA VAL A 279 23.59 -17.32 20.48
C VAL A 279 25.00 -17.51 19.93
N SER A 280 25.46 -18.75 19.81
CA SER A 280 26.77 -19.08 19.24
C SER A 280 26.63 -20.23 18.25
N ARG A 281 27.35 -20.16 17.14
CA ARG A 281 27.37 -21.23 16.12
C ARG A 281 27.78 -22.56 16.73
N GLY A 282 27.02 -23.61 16.42
CA GLY A 282 27.27 -24.97 16.91
C GLY A 282 27.07 -25.17 18.42
N GLN A 283 26.52 -24.19 19.13
CA GLN A 283 26.20 -24.29 20.55
C GLN A 283 24.70 -24.14 20.77
N ARG A 284 24.23 -24.69 21.90
CA ARG A 284 22.87 -24.45 22.37
C ARG A 284 22.73 -23.00 22.86
N ILE A 285 21.55 -22.44 22.67
CA ILE A 285 21.23 -21.07 23.09
C ILE A 285 21.29 -20.99 24.61
N GLN A 286 21.89 -19.92 25.14
CA GLN A 286 21.93 -19.67 26.58
C GLN A 286 21.10 -18.45 26.92
N PHE A 287 20.33 -18.55 28.01
CA PHE A 287 19.60 -17.45 28.62
C PHE A 287 20.14 -17.25 30.04
N ASP A 288 20.69 -16.07 30.34
CA ASP A 288 21.32 -15.76 31.63
C ASP A 288 22.34 -16.83 32.08
N GLY A 289 23.15 -17.31 31.12
CA GLY A 289 24.17 -18.34 31.33
C GLY A 289 23.64 -19.78 31.46
N LYS A 290 22.32 -19.99 31.42
CA LYS A 290 21.71 -21.33 31.43
C LYS A 290 21.40 -21.79 30.01
N GLU A 291 21.83 -22.99 29.69
CA GLU A 291 21.57 -23.61 28.40
C GLU A 291 20.10 -24.03 28.26
N LEU A 292 19.44 -23.55 27.20
CA LEU A 292 18.07 -23.91 26.87
C LEU A 292 17.99 -25.27 26.17
N GLN A 293 16.97 -26.05 26.54
CA GLN A 293 16.70 -27.38 26.00
C GLN A 293 15.74 -27.33 24.80
N ASP A 294 15.82 -28.30 23.90
CA ASP A 294 15.03 -28.34 22.65
C ASP A 294 13.52 -28.20 22.90
N ARG A 295 13.03 -28.85 23.96
CA ARG A 295 11.62 -28.83 24.38
C ARG A 295 11.12 -27.47 24.88
N GLU A 296 12.01 -26.50 25.09
CA GLU A 296 11.66 -25.16 25.57
C GLU A 296 11.35 -24.20 24.42
N PHE A 297 11.62 -24.59 23.18
CA PHE A 297 11.36 -23.76 22.00
C PHE A 297 9.94 -23.99 21.42
N PRO A 298 9.25 -22.94 20.93
CA PRO A 298 9.65 -21.54 20.99
C PRO A 298 9.63 -21.01 22.43
N TRP A 299 10.71 -20.34 22.83
CA TRP A 299 10.90 -19.86 24.19
C TRP A 299 10.27 -18.47 24.31
N ASN A 300 9.36 -18.28 25.28
CA ASN A 300 8.68 -17.00 25.51
C ASN A 300 8.58 -16.73 27.01
N ARG A 301 9.58 -16.05 27.56
CA ARG A 301 9.65 -15.65 28.99
C ARG A 301 10.46 -14.38 29.14
N GLN A 302 10.32 -13.68 30.26
CA GLN A 302 11.17 -12.54 30.66
C GLN A 302 11.39 -11.49 29.55
N GLY A 303 10.39 -11.27 28.70
CA GLY A 303 10.44 -10.25 27.64
C GLY A 303 11.10 -10.68 26.33
N PHE A 304 11.57 -11.92 26.17
CA PHE A 304 12.09 -12.40 24.88
C PHE A 304 11.25 -13.56 24.32
N ASN A 305 11.12 -13.53 22.99
CA ASN A 305 10.62 -14.62 22.16
C ASN A 305 11.78 -15.17 21.35
N ILE A 306 12.22 -16.39 21.62
CA ILE A 306 13.34 -17.04 20.94
C ILE A 306 12.82 -18.20 20.11
N SER A 307 13.06 -18.16 18.80
CA SER A 307 12.83 -19.27 17.89
C SER A 307 14.18 -19.79 17.40
N TRP A 308 14.38 -21.10 17.48
CA TRP A 308 15.65 -21.72 17.13
C TRP A 308 15.43 -22.91 16.21
N VAL A 309 16.11 -22.89 15.07
CA VAL A 309 16.20 -24.00 14.12
C VAL A 309 17.67 -24.44 14.08
N PRO A 310 18.03 -25.55 14.74
CA PRO A 310 19.40 -25.98 14.90
C PRO A 310 20.18 -26.04 13.57
N GLY A 311 21.38 -25.46 13.55
CA GLY A 311 22.27 -25.46 12.37
C GLY A 311 21.79 -24.58 11.22
N ARG A 312 20.73 -23.77 11.43
CA ARG A 312 20.19 -22.87 10.40
C ARG A 312 20.07 -21.45 10.91
N THR A 313 19.11 -21.19 11.80
CA THR A 313 18.81 -19.83 12.22
C THR A 313 18.27 -19.76 13.64
N THR A 314 18.65 -18.70 14.33
CA THR A 314 18.07 -18.30 15.61
C THR A 314 17.45 -16.92 15.44
N VAL A 315 16.25 -16.71 15.95
CA VAL A 315 15.56 -15.42 15.98
C VAL A 315 15.32 -15.08 17.45
N VAL A 316 15.88 -13.97 17.92
CA VAL A 316 15.63 -13.38 19.23
C VAL A 316 14.80 -12.13 19.01
N TYR A 317 13.56 -12.14 19.49
CA TYR A 317 12.64 -11.00 19.38
C TYR A 317 12.31 -10.45 20.77
N VAL A 318 12.41 -9.14 20.94
CA VAL A 318 12.03 -8.44 22.17
C VAL A 318 10.79 -7.57 21.89
N PRO A 319 9.57 -8.04 22.22
CA PRO A 319 8.34 -7.37 21.79
C PRO A 319 8.15 -5.97 22.35
N ALA A 320 8.63 -5.72 23.58
CA ALA A 320 8.47 -4.42 24.25
C ALA A 320 9.13 -3.27 23.48
N ILE A 321 10.20 -3.58 22.74
CA ILE A 321 11.02 -2.60 22.02
C ILE A 321 11.06 -2.83 20.51
N ASN A 322 10.33 -3.83 20.01
CA ASN A 322 10.33 -4.24 18.60
C ASN A 322 11.76 -4.46 18.05
N LEU A 323 12.64 -5.06 18.85
CA LEU A 323 13.98 -5.48 18.42
C LEU A 323 13.91 -6.91 17.90
N VAL A 324 14.37 -7.13 16.66
CA VAL A 324 14.57 -8.47 16.09
C VAL A 324 16.06 -8.67 15.81
N VAL A 325 16.64 -9.73 16.36
CA VAL A 325 18.00 -10.16 16.04
C VAL A 325 17.94 -11.55 15.45
N ARG A 326 18.54 -11.73 14.26
CA ARG A 326 18.67 -13.03 13.60
C ARG A 326 20.13 -13.41 13.55
N PHE A 327 20.42 -14.68 13.81
CA PHE A 327 21.72 -15.27 13.58
C PHE A 327 21.58 -16.41 12.57
N PHE A 328 22.47 -16.45 11.58
CA PHE A 328 22.50 -17.40 10.48
C PHE A 328 23.77 -18.25 10.60
N GLU A 329 23.61 -19.50 11.06
CA GLU A 329 24.75 -20.35 11.45
C GLU A 329 25.65 -20.76 10.26
N LEU A 330 25.08 -20.85 9.06
CA LEU A 330 25.77 -21.39 7.87
C LEU A 330 26.79 -20.42 7.27
N ASN A 331 26.57 -19.12 7.38
CA ASN A 331 27.37 -18.08 6.71
C ASN A 331 27.94 -17.04 7.68
N TYR A 332 28.03 -17.38 8.97
CA TYR A 332 28.45 -16.45 10.03
C TYR A 332 27.67 -15.14 10.00
N GLY A 333 26.40 -15.23 9.61
CA GLY A 333 25.56 -14.08 9.33
C GLY A 333 24.75 -13.62 10.53
N PHE A 334 24.41 -12.35 10.56
CA PHE A 334 23.40 -11.83 11.46
C PHE A 334 22.60 -10.69 10.82
N SER A 335 21.41 -10.42 11.35
CA SER A 335 20.69 -9.16 11.12
C SER A 335 20.15 -8.60 12.42
N ILE A 336 20.14 -7.28 12.53
CA ILE A 336 19.52 -6.52 13.62
C ILE A 336 18.50 -5.61 12.97
N GLU A 337 17.25 -5.70 13.38
CA GLU A 337 16.13 -4.96 12.80
C GLU A 337 15.39 -4.20 13.91
N VAL A 338 15.29 -2.88 13.78
CA VAL A 338 14.61 -2.00 14.73
C VAL A 338 13.74 -0.96 14.01
N PRO A 339 12.70 -0.43 14.68
CA PRO A 339 11.89 0.62 14.10
C PRO A 339 12.53 2.00 14.19
N SER A 340 12.95 2.47 13.03
CA SER A 340 13.02 3.87 12.65
C SER A 340 12.36 4.90 13.56
N PHE A 341 11.03 4.81 13.62
CA PHE A 341 10.12 5.70 14.31
C PHE A 341 10.48 5.87 15.79
N THR A 342 11.13 4.87 16.37
CA THR A 342 11.58 4.86 17.77
C THR A 342 13.07 5.22 17.88
N TYR A 343 13.89 4.68 16.98
CA TYR A 343 15.35 4.58 17.15
C TYR A 343 16.19 5.53 16.30
N SER A 344 15.61 6.23 15.33
CA SER A 344 16.36 7.12 14.43
C SER A 344 17.20 8.16 15.19
N GLY A 345 18.50 8.23 14.87
CA GLY A 345 19.48 9.12 15.52
C GLY A 345 19.69 8.85 17.01
N LYS A 346 19.27 7.68 17.51
CA LYS A 346 19.38 7.29 18.94
C LYS A 346 20.09 5.96 19.11
N MET A 347 20.84 5.55 18.12
CA MET A 347 21.60 4.30 18.09
C MET A 347 23.10 4.58 17.98
N THR A 348 23.92 3.63 18.38
CA THR A 348 25.37 3.65 18.14
C THR A 348 25.94 2.23 18.13
N GLY A 349 27.19 2.09 17.73
CA GLY A 349 27.88 0.82 17.52
C GLY A 349 28.33 0.68 16.07
N LEU A 350 28.81 -0.51 15.69
CA LEU A 350 29.23 -0.78 14.32
C LEU A 350 28.08 -0.68 13.29
N CYS A 351 26.83 -0.71 13.72
CA CYS A 351 25.66 -0.61 12.84
C CYS A 351 25.21 0.83 12.55
N GLY A 352 25.88 1.87 13.07
CA GLY A 352 25.47 3.27 12.82
C GLY A 352 24.31 3.74 13.70
N ASP A 353 23.67 4.84 13.30
CA ASP A 353 22.67 5.56 14.12
C ASP A 353 21.21 5.55 13.59
N CYS A 354 20.96 4.99 12.38
CA CYS A 354 19.62 4.82 11.81
C CYS A 354 18.93 6.17 11.47
N ASP A 355 19.69 7.19 11.08
CA ASP A 355 19.18 8.52 10.72
C ASP A 355 18.91 8.73 9.21
N LEU A 356 19.15 7.71 8.39
CA LEU A 356 19.11 7.70 6.92
C LEU A 356 20.26 8.46 6.22
N ASP A 357 21.36 8.74 6.92
CA ASP A 357 22.57 9.36 6.37
C ASP A 357 23.79 8.41 6.47
N GLU A 358 24.03 7.61 5.43
CA GLU A 358 25.18 6.68 5.40
C GLU A 358 26.56 7.36 5.54
N SER A 359 26.64 8.69 5.42
CA SER A 359 27.91 9.42 5.45
C SER A 359 28.46 9.65 6.86
N ASN A 360 27.62 9.50 7.90
CA ASN A 360 27.99 9.69 9.30
C ASN A 360 28.18 8.38 10.09
N ASP A 361 28.01 7.23 9.43
CA ASP A 361 28.00 5.90 10.06
C ASP A 361 29.38 5.36 10.52
N LEU A 362 30.50 5.96 10.07
CA LEU A 362 31.87 5.49 10.30
C LEU A 362 32.76 6.49 11.05
#